data_AF-A0A556QPQ5-F1
#
_entry.id   AF-A0A556QPQ5-F1
#
_cell.length_a   1.000
_cell.length_b   1.000
_cell.length_c   1.000
_cell.angle_alpha   90.00
_cell.angle_beta   90.00
_cell.angle_gamma   90.00
#
_symmetry.space_group_name_H-M   'P 1'
#
loop_
_entity.id
_entity.type
_entity.pdbx_description
1 polymer ?
#
loop_
_entity_poly.entity_id
_entity_poly.type
_entity_poly.pdbx_seq_one_letter_code
_entity_poly.pdbx_strand_id
1 'polypeptide(L)'
;MSAFEAFSVRQIPEAGFYSATEQYWLLRTSADWKLHEDGGWLEVGGPGVDGISFAVKKEEEGIFAYYPIDREFVWKAKDGASLISGWLDGSITV
;
A
#
# COMPACT_ATOMS: atom_id res chain seq x y z
N MET A 1 10.77 -6.40 19.01
CA MET A 1 10.68 -5.30 18.04
C MET A 1 10.05 -5.89 16.79
N SER A 2 8.86 -5.40 16.42
CA SER A 2 8.20 -5.85 15.17
C SER A 2 9.06 -5.41 13.99
N ALA A 3 9.23 -6.26 12.97
CA ALA A 3 10.01 -5.96 11.76
C ALA A 3 9.55 -4.69 11.02
N PHE A 4 8.35 -4.20 11.35
CA PHE A 4 7.72 -3.05 10.71
C PHE A 4 7.79 -1.74 11.52
N GLU A 5 8.44 -1.72 12.70
CA GLU A 5 8.54 -0.51 13.54
C GLU A 5 9.20 0.68 12.83
N ALA A 6 10.01 0.42 11.80
CA ALA A 6 10.67 1.44 10.98
C ALA A 6 9.78 2.03 9.87
N PHE A 7 8.55 1.55 9.71
CA PHE A 7 7.61 2.01 8.69
C PHE A 7 6.42 2.69 9.35
N SER A 8 5.83 3.69 8.69
CA SER A 8 4.60 4.34 9.15
C SER A 8 3.36 3.46 8.91
N VAL A 9 3.37 2.23 9.45
CA VAL A 9 2.32 1.20 9.24
C VAL A 9 1.16 1.31 10.22
N ARG A 10 1.28 2.11 11.28
CA ARG A 10 0.21 2.28 12.30
C ARG A 10 -1.09 2.83 11.70
N GLN A 11 -1.00 3.42 10.51
CA GLN A 11 -2.13 3.99 9.79
C GLN A 11 -2.66 3.07 8.67
N ILE A 12 -2.15 1.83 8.60
CA ILE A 12 -2.61 0.79 7.68
C ILE A 12 -3.41 -0.24 8.48
N PRO A 13 -4.64 -0.60 8.06
CA PRO A 13 -5.43 -1.63 8.74
C PRO A 13 -4.73 -2.99 8.67
N GLU A 14 -4.31 -3.54 9.82
CA GLU A 14 -3.62 -4.84 9.90
C GLU A 14 -4.48 -6.02 9.41
N ALA A 15 -5.81 -5.90 9.54
CA ALA A 15 -6.76 -6.87 8.99
C ALA A 15 -6.91 -6.79 7.46
N GLY A 16 -6.24 -5.83 6.81
CA GLY A 16 -6.38 -5.54 5.39
C GLY A 16 -7.72 -4.89 5.05
N PHE A 17 -7.95 -4.72 3.74
CA PHE A 17 -9.20 -4.31 3.14
C PHE A 17 -9.40 -5.06 1.82
N TYR A 18 -10.39 -5.95 1.81
CA TYR A 18 -10.83 -6.63 0.59
C TYR A 18 -11.91 -5.79 -0.09
N SER A 19 -11.67 -5.42 -1.35
CA SER A 19 -12.65 -4.70 -2.13
C SER A 19 -13.57 -5.68 -2.84
N ALA A 20 -14.83 -5.75 -2.41
CA ALA A 20 -15.80 -6.70 -2.95
C ALA A 20 -16.17 -6.44 -4.41
N THR A 21 -16.16 -5.16 -4.82
CA THR A 21 -16.52 -4.73 -6.17
C THR A 21 -15.48 -5.20 -7.19
N GLU A 22 -14.20 -5.02 -6.88
CA GLU A 22 -13.08 -5.32 -7.77
C GLU A 22 -12.46 -6.71 -7.50
N GLN A 23 -12.92 -7.39 -6.44
CA GLN A 23 -12.57 -8.76 -6.07
C GLN A 23 -11.06 -8.99 -5.78
N TYR A 24 -10.41 -8.02 -5.15
CA TYR A 24 -9.04 -8.17 -4.68
C TYR A 24 -8.79 -7.46 -3.33
N TRP A 25 -7.66 -7.81 -2.70
CA TRP A 25 -7.15 -7.15 -1.51
C TRP A 25 -6.46 -5.84 -1.87
N LEU A 26 -7.19 -4.72 -1.75
CA LEU A 26 -6.63 -3.38 -1.92
C LEU A 26 -5.48 -3.17 -0.93
N LEU A 27 -5.72 -3.54 0.33
CA LEU A 27 -4.71 -3.65 1.38
C LEU A 27 -4.73 -5.09 1.88
N ARG A 28 -3.59 -5.77 1.90
CA ARG A 28 -3.48 -7.14 2.42
C ARG A 28 -3.38 -7.13 3.93
N THR A 29 -3.64 -8.29 4.53
CA THR A 29 -3.40 -8.49 5.95
C THR A 29 -1.92 -8.32 6.29
N SER A 30 -1.60 -7.93 7.51
CA SER A 30 -0.21 -7.73 7.94
C SER A 30 0.65 -8.99 7.86
N ALA A 31 0.03 -10.18 7.86
CA ALA A 31 0.70 -11.45 7.64
C ALA A 31 1.24 -11.61 6.20
N ASP A 32 0.67 -10.88 5.24
CA ASP A 32 1.00 -10.95 3.81
C ASP A 32 1.81 -9.74 3.33
N TRP A 33 2.19 -8.83 4.23
CA TRP A 33 3.05 -7.70 3.89
C TRP A 33 4.44 -8.19 3.50
N LYS A 34 5.02 -7.59 2.44
CA LYS A 34 6.33 -7.98 1.93
C LYS A 34 7.34 -6.86 2.11
N LEU A 35 8.39 -7.15 2.86
CA LEU A 35 9.50 -6.22 3.03
C LEU A 35 10.43 -6.30 1.82
N HIS A 36 10.66 -5.16 1.16
CA HIS A 36 11.64 -5.03 0.09
C HIS A 36 12.88 -4.35 0.66
N GLU A 37 13.78 -5.14 1.26
CA GLU A 37 14.95 -4.65 2.01
C GLU A 37 15.85 -3.75 1.16
N ASP A 38 16.17 -4.18 -0.06
CA ASP A 38 17.01 -3.44 -1.01
C ASP A 38 16.42 -2.07 -1.40
N GLY A 39 15.10 -1.95 -1.34
CA GLY A 39 14.38 -0.72 -1.68
C GLY A 39 13.97 0.13 -0.48
N GLY A 40 14.05 -0.40 0.75
CA GLY A 40 13.62 0.33 1.95
C GLY A 40 12.12 0.63 2.00
N TRP A 41 11.28 -0.22 1.40
CA TRP A 41 9.83 -0.07 1.36
C TRP A 41 9.10 -1.37 1.71
N LEU A 42 7.85 -1.24 2.12
CA LEU A 42 6.98 -2.32 2.52
C LEU A 42 5.77 -2.38 1.59
N GLU A 43 5.56 -3.53 0.95
CA GLU A 43 4.38 -3.80 0.14
C GLU A 43 3.20 -4.16 1.06
N VAL A 44 2.15 -3.34 1.02
CA VAL A 44 0.97 -3.48 1.88
C VAL A 44 -0.29 -3.88 1.13
N GLY A 45 -0.24 -3.95 -0.20
CA GLY A 45 -1.38 -4.31 -1.04
C GLY A 45 -1.17 -3.91 -2.50
N GLY A 46 -2.26 -3.74 -3.24
CA GLY A 46 -2.20 -3.26 -4.62
C GLY A 46 -3.55 -3.33 -5.33
N PRO A 47 -3.66 -2.68 -6.50
CA PRO A 47 -4.87 -2.67 -7.33
C PRO A 47 -5.11 -3.98 -8.10
N GLY A 48 -4.24 -4.98 -7.96
CA GLY A 48 -4.40 -6.28 -8.63
C GLY A 48 -4.10 -6.29 -10.13
N VAL A 49 -3.51 -5.21 -10.66
CA VAL A 49 -3.23 -5.01 -12.10
C VAL A 49 -1.79 -4.57 -12.33
N ASP A 50 -1.23 -4.92 -13.49
CA ASP A 50 0.08 -4.47 -14.01
C ASP A 50 1.29 -4.61 -13.08
N GLY A 51 1.19 -5.49 -12.08
CA GLY A 51 2.21 -5.64 -11.04
C GLY A 51 2.34 -4.42 -10.12
N ILE A 52 1.44 -3.43 -10.25
CA ILE A 52 1.41 -2.24 -9.40
C ILE A 52 1.12 -2.67 -7.98
N SER A 53 1.83 -2.07 -7.03
CA SER A 53 1.72 -2.37 -5.61
C SER A 53 1.56 -1.11 -4.78
N PHE A 54 0.84 -1.19 -3.67
CA PHE A 54 0.86 -0.13 -2.66
C PHE A 54 2.01 -0.32 -1.69
N ALA A 55 2.74 0.76 -1.46
CA ALA A 55 3.99 0.79 -0.72
C ALA A 55 3.97 1.82 0.41
N VAL A 56 4.59 1.46 1.53
CA VAL A 56 4.96 2.37 2.61
C VAL A 56 6.49 2.45 2.66
N LYS A 57 7.04 3.66 2.74
CA LYS A 57 8.49 3.90 2.78
C LYS A 57 8.93 4.15 4.22
N LYS A 58 10.21 3.88 4.55
CA LYS A 58 10.74 4.11 5.91
C LYS A 58 10.76 5.59 6.31
N GLU A 59 11.14 6.45 5.38
CA GLU A 59 11.45 7.87 5.64
C GLU A 59 10.39 8.84 5.09
N GLU A 60 9.38 8.32 4.40
CA GLU A 60 8.32 9.13 3.79
C GLU A 60 6.95 8.66 4.25
N GLU A 61 6.18 9.59 4.80
CA GLU A 61 4.82 9.33 5.26
C GLU A 61 3.85 9.19 4.07
N GLY A 62 2.90 8.27 4.23
CA GLY A 62 1.86 8.01 3.26
C GLY A 62 1.98 6.67 2.57
N ILE A 63 1.06 6.45 1.65
CA ILE A 63 0.96 5.28 0.79
C ILE A 63 1.22 5.71 -0.64
N PHE A 64 2.11 4.97 -1.27
CA PHE A 64 2.56 5.20 -2.64
C PHE A 64 2.10 4.04 -3.53
N ALA A 65 1.77 4.32 -4.78
CA ALA A 65 1.72 3.30 -5.81
C ALA A 65 3.12 3.12 -6.39
N TYR A 66 3.62 1.89 -6.39
CA TYR A 66 4.88 1.51 -7.02
C TYR A 66 4.61 0.99 -8.43
N TYR A 67 5.16 1.67 -9.43
CA TYR A 67 5.07 1.30 -10.84
C TYR A 67 6.34 0.53 -11.23
N PRO A 68 6.28 -0.80 -11.43
CA PRO A 68 7.48 -1.63 -11.58
C PRO A 68 8.23 -1.38 -12.90
N ILE A 69 7.54 -0.90 -13.94
CA ILE A 69 8.13 -0.59 -15.25
C ILE A 69 9.09 0.59 -15.13
N ASP A 70 8.61 1.71 -14.57
CA ASP A 70 9.40 2.95 -14.43
C ASP A 70 10.20 3.01 -13.12
N ARG A 71 9.98 2.03 -12.22
CA ARG A 71 10.53 1.96 -10.85
C ARG A 71 10.20 3.22 -10.04
N GLU A 72 8.98 3.72 -10.22
CA GLU A 72 8.52 4.99 -9.64
C GLU A 72 7.58 4.75 -8.45
N PHE A 73 7.68 5.63 -7.44
CA PHE A 73 6.71 5.72 -6.34
C PHE A 73 5.89 6.99 -6.49
N VAL A 74 4.59 6.85 -6.70
CA VAL A 74 3.66 7.98 -6.79
C VAL A 74 2.82 8.04 -5.53
N TRP A 75 2.84 9.17 -4.83
CA TRP A 75 2.01 9.38 -3.63
C TRP A 75 0.51 9.26 -3.97
N LYS A 76 -0.25 8.53 -3.14
CA LYS A 76 -1.70 8.34 -3.35
C LYS A 76 -2.54 8.78 -2.15
N ALA A 77 -2.06 8.53 -0.94
CA ALA A 77 -2.83 8.83 0.26
C ALA A 77 -1.92 9.04 1.47
N LYS A 78 -2.39 9.80 2.46
CA LYS A 78 -1.69 9.98 3.73
C LYS A 78 -1.74 8.75 4.64
N ASP A 79 -2.78 7.93 4.53
CA ASP A 79 -3.05 6.77 5.39
C ASP A 79 -3.96 5.75 4.68
N GLY A 80 -4.12 4.58 5.28
CA GLY A 80 -4.92 3.48 4.74
C GLY A 80 -6.40 3.83 4.60
N ALA A 81 -6.95 4.61 5.53
CA ALA A 81 -8.35 5.05 5.48
C ALA A 81 -8.61 5.98 4.29
N SER A 82 -7.69 6.92 4.04
CA SER A 82 -7.75 7.84 2.91
C SER A 82 -7.57 7.11 1.58
N LEU A 83 -6.70 6.10 1.53
CA LEU A 83 -6.57 5.24 0.36
C LEU A 83 -7.87 4.49 0.06
N ILE A 84 -8.46 3.84 1.06
CA ILE A 84 -9.71 3.08 0.91
C ILE A 84 -10.84 4.00 0.43
N SER A 85 -11.03 5.14 1.11
CA SER A 85 -12.08 6.10 0.72
C SER A 85 -11.89 6.59 -0.70
N GLY A 86 -10.67 7.04 -1.03
CA GLY A 86 -10.37 7.59 -2.35
C GLY A 86 -10.42 6.54 -3.46
N TRP A 87 -10.11 5.28 -3.16
CA TRP A 87 -10.28 4.18 -4.10
C TRP A 87 -11.75 3.91 -4.39
N LEU A 88 -12.58 3.81 -3.33
CA LEU A 88 -14.00 3.50 -3.45
C LEU A 88 -14.81 4.61 -4.11
N ASP A 89 -14.43 5.88 -3.92
CA ASP A 89 -15.08 7.02 -4.57
C ASP A 89 -14.49 7.39 -5.95
N GLY A 90 -13.41 6.72 -6.36
CA GLY A 90 -12.74 6.90 -7.64
C GLY A 90 -11.83 8.15 -7.71
N SER A 91 -11.60 8.87 -6.62
CA SER A 91 -10.66 10.00 -6.58
C SER A 91 -9.19 9.57 -6.58
N ILE A 92 -8.90 8.32 -6.20
CA ILE A 92 -7.58 7.69 -6.31
C ILE A 92 -7.62 6.64 -7.42
N THR A 93 -6.73 6.80 -8.38
CA THR A 93 -6.50 5.85 -9.49
C THR A 93 -5.02 5.51 -9.58
N VAL A 94 -4.70 4.43 -10.30
CA VAL A 94 -3.33 3.96 -10.58
C VAL A 94 -3.12 3.76 -12.06
#